data_AF-A0A7S8A864-F1
#
_entry.id   AF-A0A7S8A864-F1
#
_cell.length_a   1.000
_cell.length_b   1.000
_cell.length_c   1.000
_cell.angle_alpha   90.00
_cell.angle_beta   90.00
_cell.angle_gamma   90.00
#
_symmetry.space_group_name_H-M   'P 1'
#
loop_
_entity.id
_entity.type
_entity.pdbx_description
1 polymer ?
#
loop_
_entity_poly.entity_id
_entity_poly.type
_entity_poly.pdbx_seq_one_letter_code
_entity_poly.pdbx_strand_id
1 'polypeptide(L)'
;MRRSTPKPIRNKLDLTDRAQMRLVRKRLGLSDAELTAIAGRIGNSISAISKEAAQQRASVLPKPADVPPAAVIASATAAEQAATELPATAPTS
;
A
#
# COMPACT_ATOMS: atom_id res chain seq x y z
N MET A 1 12.43 -16.79 44.19
CA MET A 1 12.47 -16.00 42.93
C MET A 1 11.06 -15.96 42.33
N ARG A 2 10.41 -14.79 42.26
CA ARG A 2 9.10 -14.68 41.58
C ARG A 2 9.37 -14.67 40.07
N ARG A 3 9.11 -15.79 39.39
CA ARG A 3 9.12 -15.83 37.93
C ARG A 3 7.90 -15.06 37.45
N SER A 4 8.12 -13.97 36.72
CA SER A 4 7.06 -13.29 35.98
C SER A 4 6.37 -14.34 35.10
N THR A 5 5.08 -14.56 35.32
CA THR A 5 4.32 -15.51 34.51
C THR A 5 4.40 -15.07 33.05
N PRO A 6 4.81 -15.95 32.12
CA PRO A 6 4.86 -15.60 30.70
C PRO A 6 3.45 -15.21 30.28
N LYS A 7 3.26 -13.91 30.03
CA LYS A 7 1.98 -13.41 29.54
C LYS A 7 1.76 -14.06 28.19
N PRO A 8 0.63 -14.78 27.97
CA PRO A 8 0.34 -15.37 26.68
C PRO A 8 0.46 -14.28 25.62
N ILE A 9 1.09 -14.61 24.49
CA ILE A 9 1.27 -13.71 23.36
C ILE A 9 -0.13 -13.28 22.90
N ARG A 10 -0.58 -12.11 23.35
CA ARG A 10 -1.95 -11.61 23.14
C ARG A 10 -2.08 -11.18 21.68
N ASN A 11 -2.45 -12.13 20.80
CA ASN A 11 -2.95 -11.81 19.47
C ASN A 11 -4.42 -11.34 19.51
N LYS A 12 -5.06 -11.37 20.69
CA LYS A 12 -6.45 -10.92 20.90
C LYS A 12 -6.49 -9.53 21.53
N LEU A 13 -7.25 -8.65 20.91
CA LEU A 13 -7.65 -7.35 21.42
C LEU A 13 -8.75 -7.53 22.48
N ASP A 14 -8.56 -6.94 23.65
CA ASP A 14 -9.62 -6.80 24.62
C ASP A 14 -10.38 -5.48 24.36
N LEU A 15 -11.67 -5.59 24.05
CA LEU A 15 -12.54 -4.43 23.80
C LEU A 15 -12.95 -3.74 25.10
N THR A 16 -12.83 -4.41 26.25
CA THR A 16 -13.11 -3.83 27.56
C THR A 16 -11.91 -3.05 28.11
N ASP A 17 -10.70 -3.37 27.64
CA ASP A 17 -9.46 -2.68 28.01
C ASP A 17 -9.32 -1.36 27.21
N ARG A 18 -9.71 -0.27 27.87
CA ARG A 18 -9.56 1.11 27.35
C ARG A 18 -8.13 1.44 26.90
N ALA A 19 -7.10 0.91 27.57
CA ALA A 19 -5.71 1.21 27.24
C ALA A 19 -5.30 0.52 25.93
N GLN A 20 -5.70 -0.75 25.75
CA GLN A 20 -5.48 -1.47 24.49
C GLN A 20 -6.24 -0.82 23.33
N MET A 21 -7.53 -0.51 23.53
CA MET A 21 -8.36 0.17 22.55
C MET A 21 -7.72 1.49 22.10
N ARG A 22 -7.28 2.32 23.05
CA ARG A 22 -6.64 3.61 22.76
C ARG A 22 -5.31 3.44 22.02
N LEU A 23 -4.49 2.46 22.41
CA LEU A 23 -3.20 2.20 21.76
C LEU A 23 -3.38 1.73 20.30
N VAL A 24 -4.31 0.79 20.06
CA VAL A 24 -4.58 0.27 18.71
C VAL A 24 -5.14 1.36 17.80
N ARG A 25 -6.10 2.15 18.28
CA ARG A 25 -6.62 3.31 17.53
C ARG A 25 -5.52 4.28 17.15
N LYS A 26 -4.65 4.64 18.10
CA LYS A 26 -3.53 5.55 17.85
C LYS A 26 -2.55 5.00 16.83
N ARG A 27 -2.27 3.68 16.86
CA ARG A 27 -1.34 3.04 15.92
C ARG A 27 -1.90 2.90 14.51
N LEU A 28 -3.18 2.55 14.39
CA LEU A 28 -3.82 2.30 13.11
C LEU A 28 -4.50 3.55 12.52
N GLY A 29 -4.59 4.64 13.30
CA GLY A 29 -5.30 5.86 12.93
C GLY A 29 -6.78 5.61 12.66
N LEU A 30 -7.42 4.75 13.46
CA LEU A 30 -8.83 4.41 13.37
C LEU A 30 -9.64 5.14 14.45
N SER A 31 -10.89 5.46 14.13
CA SER A 31 -11.89 5.88 15.10
C SER A 31 -12.38 4.72 15.98
N ASP A 32 -13.08 5.05 17.07
CA ASP A 32 -13.72 4.06 17.96
C ASP A 32 -14.72 3.18 17.19
N ALA A 33 -15.57 3.83 16.40
CA ALA A 33 -16.60 3.17 15.61
C ALA A 33 -16.00 2.24 14.55
N GLU A 34 -14.98 2.68 13.81
CA GLU A 34 -14.33 1.85 12.80
C GLU A 34 -13.66 0.63 13.43
N LEU A 35 -12.95 0.81 14.53
CA LEU A 35 -12.27 -0.30 15.20
C LEU A 35 -13.28 -1.34 15.72
N THR A 36 -14.41 -0.89 16.27
CA THR A 36 -15.49 -1.77 16.75
C THR A 36 -16.19 -2.46 15.59
N ALA A 37 -16.43 -1.76 14.47
CA ALA A 37 -17.03 -2.34 13.27
C ALA A 37 -16.13 -3.41 12.63
N ILE A 38 -14.82 -3.17 12.56
CA ILE A 38 -13.85 -4.16 12.06
C ILE A 38 -13.83 -5.37 12.99
N ALA A 39 -13.73 -5.15 14.31
CA ALA A 39 -13.72 -6.23 15.29
C ALA A 39 -15.01 -7.06 15.27
N GLY A 40 -16.18 -6.43 15.05
CA GLY A 40 -17.45 -7.14 14.88
C GLY A 40 -17.51 -7.99 13.60
N ARG A 41 -16.78 -7.62 12.55
CA ARG A 41 -16.75 -8.35 11.26
C ARG A 41 -15.78 -9.54 11.27
N ILE A 42 -14.54 -9.32 11.73
CA ILE A 42 -13.44 -10.30 11.61
C ILE A 42 -13.04 -10.93 12.94
N GLY A 43 -13.63 -10.47 14.04
CA GLY A 43 -13.26 -10.81 15.40
C GLY A 43 -12.12 -9.95 15.96
N ASN A 44 -11.79 -10.19 17.23
CA ASN A 44 -10.88 -9.35 18.00
C ASN A 44 -9.40 -9.71 17.80
N SER A 45 -8.98 -10.21 16.64
CA SER A 45 -7.56 -10.50 16.41
C SER A 45 -6.81 -9.22 16.02
N ILE A 46 -5.77 -8.83 16.78
CA ILE A 46 -4.98 -7.62 16.51
C ILE A 46 -4.33 -7.70 15.13
N SER A 47 -3.81 -8.88 14.77
CA SER A 47 -3.20 -9.10 13.45
C SER A 47 -4.22 -8.94 12.32
N ALA A 48 -5.43 -9.48 12.51
CA ALA A 48 -6.50 -9.34 11.52
C ALA A 48 -6.94 -7.88 11.38
N ILE A 49 -7.13 -7.17 12.50
CA ILE A 49 -7.53 -5.76 12.52
C ILE A 49 -6.47 -4.91 11.83
N SER A 50 -5.18 -5.16 12.09
CA SER A 50 -4.09 -4.42 11.44
C SER A 50 -4.05 -4.64 9.93
N LYS A 51 -4.33 -5.87 9.47
CA LYS A 51 -4.39 -6.18 8.03
C LYS A 51 -5.57 -5.48 7.36
N GLU A 52 -6.74 -5.51 7.99
CA GLU A 52 -7.92 -4.80 7.48
C GLU A 52 -7.70 -3.28 7.43
N ALA A 53 -7.10 -2.70 8.47
CA ALA A 53 -6.78 -1.27 8.48
C ALA A 53 -5.81 -0.89 7.36
N ALA A 54 -4.82 -1.72 7.08
CA ALA A 54 -3.89 -1.52 5.97
C ALA A 54 -4.59 -1.62 4.61
N GLN A 55 -5.49 -2.60 4.42
CA GLN A 55 -6.28 -2.75 3.20
C GLN A 55 -7.21 -1.56 2.97
N GLN A 56 -7.89 -1.07 4.01
CA GLN A 56 -8.75 0.12 3.92
C GLN A 56 -7.94 1.35 3.49
N ARG A 57 -6.75 1.56 4.07
CA ARG A 57 -5.87 2.67 3.66
C ARG A 57 -5.39 2.53 2.22
N ALA A 58 -5.03 1.33 1.79
CA ALA A 58 -4.64 1.07 0.41
C ALA A 58 -5.79 1.33 -0.58
N SER A 59 -7.02 1.03 -0.18
CA SER A 59 -8.22 1.33 -0.98
C SER A 59 -8.56 2.83 -1.04
N VAL A 60 -8.12 3.62 -0.06
CA VAL A 60 -8.34 5.07 0.00
C VAL A 60 -7.24 5.84 -0.75
N LEU A 61 -6.08 5.22 -1.00
CA LEU A 61 -5.02 5.83 -1.80
C LEU A 61 -5.58 6.17 -3.21
N PRO A 62 -5.35 7.40 -3.72
CA PRO A 62 -5.75 7.73 -5.08
C PRO A 62 -5.08 6.74 -6.03
N LYS A 63 -5.89 6.17 -6.92
CA LYS A 63 -5.47 5.38 -8.07
C LYS A 63 -4.25 6.06 -8.70
N PRO A 64 -3.15 5.33 -9.04
CA PRO A 64 -1.99 5.96 -9.65
C PRO A 64 -2.51 6.82 -10.80
N ALA A 65 -2.14 8.10 -10.78
CA ALA A 65 -2.58 9.08 -11.75
C ALA A 65 -2.56 8.42 -13.13
N ASP A 66 -3.69 8.46 -13.81
CA ASP A 66 -3.85 7.98 -15.17
C ASP A 66 -2.88 8.78 -16.03
N VAL A 67 -1.65 8.26 -16.13
CA VAL A 67 -0.65 8.81 -17.02
C VAL A 67 -1.09 8.38 -18.41
N PRO A 68 -1.46 9.31 -19.30
CA PRO A 68 -1.84 8.95 -20.64
C PRO A 68 -0.65 8.23 -21.31
N PRO A 69 -0.85 7.03 -21.88
CA PRO A 69 0.22 6.19 -22.43
C PRO A 69 0.99 6.84 -23.60
N ALA A 70 0.53 7.99 -24.11
CA ALA A 70 1.09 8.65 -25.27
C ALA A 70 2.39 9.46 -25.01
N ALA A 71 2.67 9.88 -23.77
CA ALA A 71 3.80 10.79 -23.50
C ALA A 71 5.17 10.10 -23.38
N VAL A 72 5.21 8.79 -23.13
CA VAL A 72 6.48 8.06 -22.92
C VAL A 72 7.17 7.72 -24.24
N ILE A 73 6.42 7.62 -25.35
CA ILE A 73 7.00 7.24 -26.66
C ILE A 73 7.73 8.43 -27.31
N ALA A 74 7.28 9.66 -27.08
CA ALA A 74 7.85 10.84 -27.73
C ALA A 74 9.27 11.20 -27.26
N SER A 75 9.68 10.80 -26.05
CA SER A 75 11.05 11.05 -25.56
C SER A 75 12.07 10.01 -26.04
N ALA A 76 11.63 8.87 -26.59
CA ALA A 76 12.51 7.86 -27.17
C ALA A 76 12.70 8.04 -28.69
N THR A 77 11.74 8.65 -29.39
CA THR A 77 11.82 8.84 -30.86
C THR A 77 12.48 10.13 -31.32
N ALA A 78 12.76 11.09 -30.44
CA ALA A 78 13.44 12.33 -30.81
C ALA A 78 14.97 12.18 -30.98
N ALA A 79 15.57 11.05 -30.58
CA ALA A 79 17.01 10.84 -30.69
C ALA A 79 17.45 10.09 -31.96
N GLU A 80 16.51 9.59 -32.79
CA GLU A 80 16.86 8.74 -33.95
C GLU A 80 16.51 9.36 -35.32
N GLN A 81 16.06 10.61 -35.38
CA GLN A 81 15.84 11.32 -36.64
C GLN A 81 16.50 12.70 -36.65
N ALA A 82 17.83 12.75 -36.73
CA ALA A 82 18.55 13.97 -37.15
C ALA A 82 19.99 13.65 -37.60
N ALA A 83 20.13 13.01 -38.76
CA ALA A 83 21.27 13.12 -39.70
C ALA A 83 20.95 12.25 -40.95
N THR A 84 20.01 12.66 -41.81
CA THR A 84 20.24 13.49 -43.02
C THR A 84 21.17 12.81 -44.05
N GLU A 85 20.54 12.15 -45.05
CA GLU A 85 20.64 12.41 -46.51
C GLU A 85 22.03 12.77 -47.10
N LEU A 86 22.66 12.12 -48.10
CA LEU A 86 22.34 11.69 -49.50
C LEU A 86 23.69 11.15 -50.13
N PRO A 87 23.85 10.79 -51.42
CA PRO A 87 23.07 9.97 -52.39
C PRO A 87 23.93 8.90 -53.14
N ALA A 88 23.25 8.04 -53.90
CA ALA A 88 23.62 7.38 -55.17
C ALA A 88 25.08 6.96 -55.48
N THR A 89 25.31 5.66 -55.74
CA THR A 89 25.48 5.05 -57.08
C THR A 89 26.01 3.61 -56.97
N ALA A 90 25.41 2.69 -57.72
CA ALA A 90 25.97 1.37 -57.99
C ALA A 90 27.26 1.49 -58.83
N PRO A 91 28.11 0.46 -58.87
CA PRO A 91 28.06 -0.37 -60.08
C PRO A 91 28.30 -1.88 -59.85
N THR A 92 27.78 -2.61 -60.82
CA THR A 92 28.03 -4.01 -61.18
C THR A 92 29.52 -4.32 -61.44
N SER A 93 29.99 -5.47 -60.96
CA SER A 93 30.70 -6.51 -61.74
C SER A 93 30.84 -7.78 -60.89
#